data_AF-A0A3S9E752-F1
#
_entry.id   AF-A0A3S9E752-F1
#
_cell.length_a   1.000
_cell.length_b   1.000
_cell.length_c   1.000
_cell.angle_alpha   90.00
_cell.angle_beta   90.00
_cell.angle_gamma   90.00
#
_symmetry.space_group_name_H-M   'P 1'
#
loop_
_entity.id
_entity.type
_entity.pdbx_description
1 polymer ?
#
loop_
_entity_poly.entity_id
_entity_poly.type
_entity_poly.pdbx_seq_one_letter_code
_entity_poly.pdbx_strand_id
1 'polypeptide(L)'
;MDIEPAACSVVVFPLVRRIGKVRDVARKMLDKSTDRHAESYRDQVTTGLLGHMVRIGIPDQEQDEQLGAFWSAVDAEMTRLTYRGSRPGGSAA
;
A
#
# COMPACT_ATOMS: atom_id res chain seq x y z
N MET A 1 -9.08 27.38 35.40
CA MET A 1 -8.09 26.41 34.89
C MET A 1 -8.83 25.55 33.91
N ASP A 2 -8.87 26.00 32.66
CA ASP A 2 -9.46 25.27 31.55
C ASP A 2 -8.52 24.13 31.19
N ILE A 3 -8.97 22.90 31.43
CA ILE A 3 -8.24 21.69 31.05
C ILE A 3 -8.61 21.44 29.59
N GLU A 4 -7.76 21.93 28.66
CA GLU A 4 -7.84 21.55 27.25
C GLU A 4 -7.79 20.02 27.15
N PRO A 5 -8.83 19.35 26.63
CA PRO A 5 -8.84 17.90 26.55
C PRO A 5 -7.72 17.47 25.59
N ALA A 6 -6.77 16.67 26.09
CA ALA A 6 -5.72 16.09 25.27
C ALA A 6 -6.35 15.39 24.06
N ALA A 7 -6.09 15.91 22.86
CA ALA A 7 -6.64 15.39 21.61
C ALA A 7 -6.22 13.93 21.44
N CYS A 8 -7.17 13.01 21.62
CA CYS A 8 -6.95 11.59 21.44
C CYS A 8 -7.07 11.27 19.94
N SER A 9 -5.95 10.90 19.30
CA SER A 9 -5.93 10.48 17.89
C SER A 9 -6.11 8.97 17.80
N VAL A 10 -7.22 8.54 17.20
CA VAL A 10 -7.45 7.12 16.86
C VAL A 10 -6.65 6.81 15.59
N VAL A 11 -5.45 6.24 15.77
CA VAL A 11 -4.65 5.74 14.65
C VAL A 11 -5.24 4.42 14.18
N VAL A 12 -6.14 4.48 13.20
CA VAL A 12 -6.62 3.28 12.50
C VAL A 12 -5.41 2.61 11.85
N PHE A 13 -5.27 1.28 12.00
CA PHE A 13 -4.06 0.53 11.65
C PHE A 13 -3.47 0.98 10.29
N PRO A 14 -2.32 1.69 10.27
CA PRO A 14 -1.83 2.43 9.11
C PRO A 14 -1.72 1.51 7.90
N LEU A 15 -2.13 1.96 6.71
CA LEU A 15 -2.11 1.13 5.50
C LEU A 15 -0.71 0.54 5.23
N VAL A 16 0.36 1.28 5.52
CA VAL A 16 1.75 0.81 5.40
C VAL A 16 2.08 -0.40 6.29
N ARG A 17 1.39 -0.54 7.44
CA ARG A 17 1.58 -1.67 8.37
C ARG A 17 0.76 -2.90 7.97
N ARG A 18 -0.09 -2.81 6.94
CA ARG A 18 -0.83 -3.95 6.35
C ARG A 18 0.04 -4.71 5.36
N ILE A 19 1.19 -5.21 5.83
CA ILE A 19 2.23 -5.87 5.02
C ILE A 19 1.66 -7.00 4.15
N GLY A 20 0.69 -7.78 4.66
CA GLY A 20 0.04 -8.82 3.87
C GLY A 20 -0.65 -8.29 2.61
N LYS A 21 -1.33 -7.14 2.70
CA LYS A 21 -1.99 -6.50 1.56
C LYS A 21 -0.97 -5.87 0.61
N VAL A 22 0.08 -5.24 1.13
CA VAL A 22 1.18 -4.70 0.31
C VAL A 22 1.80 -5.81 -0.56
N ARG A 23 2.15 -6.95 0.05
CA ARG A 23 2.72 -8.11 -0.65
C ARG A 23 1.78 -8.69 -1.70
N ASP A 24 0.50 -8.82 -1.36
CA ASP A 24 -0.50 -9.37 -2.28
C ASP A 24 -0.72 -8.45 -3.49
N VAL A 25 -0.84 -7.13 -3.27
CA VAL A 25 -0.98 -6.14 -4.35
C VAL A 25 0.27 -6.09 -5.20
N ALA A 26 1.47 -6.10 -4.61
CA ALA A 26 2.74 -6.11 -5.35
C ALA A 26 2.85 -7.33 -6.28
N ARG A 27 2.52 -8.54 -5.77
CA ARG A 27 2.47 -9.75 -6.60
C ARG A 27 1.45 -9.61 -7.73
N LYS A 28 0.22 -9.18 -7.42
CA LYS A 28 -0.84 -9.02 -8.42
C LYS A 28 -0.53 -7.96 -9.48
N MET A 29 0.23 -6.92 -9.13
CA MET A 29 0.74 -5.92 -10.06
C MET A 29 1.76 -6.53 -11.01
N LEU A 30 2.72 -7.32 -10.49
CA LEU A 30 3.72 -8.03 -11.31
C LEU A 30 3.10 -9.11 -12.21
N ASP A 31 2.00 -9.73 -11.78
CA ASP A 31 1.28 -10.73 -12.58
C ASP A 31 0.48 -10.11 -13.76
N LYS A 32 0.35 -8.77 -13.83
CA LYS A 32 -0.35 -8.13 -14.96
C LYS A 32 0.53 -8.15 -16.20
N SER A 33 -0.03 -8.71 -17.28
CA SER A 33 0.66 -8.87 -18.56
C SER A 33 0.77 -7.58 -19.38
N THR A 34 -0.02 -6.55 -19.06
CA THR A 34 -0.01 -5.26 -19.76
C THR A 34 -0.12 -4.09 -18.79
N ASP A 35 0.49 -2.98 -19.16
CA ASP A 35 0.47 -1.74 -18.38
C ASP A 35 -0.97 -1.26 -18.12
N ARG A 36 -1.85 -1.40 -19.12
CA ARG A 36 -3.28 -1.04 -19.00
C ARG A 36 -4.01 -1.87 -17.94
N HIS A 37 -3.69 -3.15 -17.82
CA HIS A 37 -4.27 -4.00 -16.77
C HIS A 37 -3.70 -3.68 -15.38
N ALA A 38 -2.43 -3.27 -15.30
CA ALA A 38 -1.81 -2.81 -14.06
C ALA A 38 -2.43 -1.49 -13.59
N GLU A 39 -2.63 -0.53 -14.49
CA GLU A 39 -3.28 0.74 -14.21
C GLU A 39 -4.73 0.54 -13.72
N SER A 40 -5.55 -0.21 -14.46
CA SER A 40 -6.93 -0.49 -14.03
C SER A 40 -6.98 -1.20 -12.67
N TYR A 41 -6.04 -2.10 -12.39
CA TYR A 41 -5.96 -2.75 -11.08
C TYR A 41 -5.54 -1.79 -9.97
N ARG A 42 -4.60 -0.87 -10.24
CA ARG A 42 -4.19 0.20 -9.33
C ARG A 42 -5.38 1.08 -8.96
N ASP A 43 -6.21 1.46 -9.93
CA ASP A 43 -7.39 2.29 -9.71
C ASP A 43 -8.43 1.58 -8.83
N GLN A 44 -8.67 0.28 -9.08
CA GLN A 44 -9.58 -0.52 -8.27
C GLN A 44 -9.11 -0.62 -6.81
N VAL A 45 -7.81 -0.88 -6.59
CA VAL A 45 -7.23 -0.94 -5.24
C VAL A 45 -7.34 0.41 -4.55
N THR A 46 -7.01 1.50 -5.26
CA THR A 46 -7.08 2.87 -4.75
C THR A 46 -8.50 3.25 -4.35
N THR A 47 -9.48 3.01 -5.23
CA THR A 47 -10.90 3.27 -4.97
C THR A 47 -11.39 2.52 -3.73
N GLY A 48 -11.02 1.23 -3.60
CA GLY A 48 -11.40 0.43 -2.44
C GLY A 48 -10.77 0.91 -1.12
N LEU A 49 -9.53 1.40 -1.15
CA LEU A 49 -8.86 1.97 0.02
C LEU A 49 -9.47 3.31 0.43
N LEU A 50 -9.65 4.22 -0.52
CA LEU A 50 -10.31 5.51 -0.29
C LEU A 50 -11.73 5.32 0.25
N GLY A 51 -12.54 4.47 -0.39
CA GLY A 51 -13.91 4.18 0.07
C GLY A 51 -13.97 3.63 1.50
N HIS A 52 -12.99 2.81 1.90
CA HIS A 52 -12.88 2.36 3.29
C HIS A 52 -12.53 3.52 4.23
N MET A 53 -11.56 4.37 3.86
CA MET A 53 -11.12 5.50 4.70
C MET A 53 -12.19 6.58 4.87
N VAL A 54 -12.92 6.91 3.80
CA VAL A 54 -14.10 7.79 3.84
C VAL A 54 -15.15 7.23 4.80
N ARG A 55 -15.45 5.92 4.70
CA ARG A 55 -16.47 5.27 5.56
C ARG A 55 -16.14 5.36 7.05
N ILE A 56 -14.87 5.34 7.42
CA ILE A 56 -14.41 5.43 8.81
C ILE A 56 -14.09 6.87 9.25
N GLY A 57 -14.32 7.86 8.37
CA GLY A 57 -14.19 9.27 8.69
C GLY A 57 -12.76 9.81 8.71
N ILE A 58 -11.82 9.19 7.98
CA ILE A 58 -10.46 9.75 7.86
C ILE A 58 -10.50 11.00 6.97
N PRO A 59 -9.90 12.14 7.40
CA PRO A 59 -9.82 13.36 6.59
C PRO A 59 -9.05 13.17 5.28
N ASP A 60 -9.43 13.88 4.22
CA ASP A 60 -8.84 13.72 2.88
C ASP A 60 -7.31 13.86 2.85
N GLN A 61 -6.75 14.81 3.60
CA GLN A 61 -5.30 14.96 3.72
C GLN A 61 -4.62 13.69 4.24
N GLU A 62 -5.18 13.08 5.28
CA GLU A 62 -4.67 11.83 5.86
C GLU A 62 -4.91 10.64 4.91
N GLN A 63 -5.98 10.66 4.12
CA GLN A 63 -6.22 9.64 3.09
C GLN A 63 -5.09 9.66 2.04
N ASP A 64 -4.72 10.84 1.56
CA ASP A 64 -3.66 11.01 0.57
C ASP A 64 -2.30 10.57 1.11
N GLU A 65 -1.96 10.96 2.34
CA GLU A 65 -0.72 10.55 3.00
C GLU A 65 -0.65 9.02 3.17
N GLN A 66 -1.74 8.39 3.62
CA GLN A 66 -1.78 6.94 3.78
C GLN A 66 -1.76 6.18 2.45
N LEU A 67 -2.44 6.71 1.43
CA LEU A 67 -2.47 6.12 0.09
C LEU A 67 -1.09 6.21 -0.58
N GLY A 68 -0.42 7.36 -0.47
CA GLY A 68 0.94 7.55 -0.93
C GLY A 68 1.92 6.57 -0.27
N ALA A 69 1.90 6.51 1.06
CA ALA A 69 2.74 5.58 1.82
C ALA A 69 2.47 4.11 1.45
N PHE A 70 1.22 3.74 1.20
CA PHE A 70 0.86 2.39 0.74
C PHE A 70 1.47 2.07 -0.63
N TRP A 71 1.33 2.96 -1.61
CA TRP A 71 1.86 2.72 -2.96
C TRP A 71 3.39 2.74 -3.00
N SER A 72 4.04 3.60 -2.22
CA SER A 72 5.51 3.54 -2.05
C SER A 72 5.98 2.20 -1.48
N ALA A 73 5.25 1.65 -0.51
CA ALA A 73 5.57 0.33 0.04
C ALA A 73 5.34 -0.81 -0.96
N VAL A 74 4.28 -0.71 -1.78
CA VAL A 74 4.02 -1.68 -2.87
C VAL A 74 5.14 -1.65 -3.91
N ASP A 75 5.59 -0.47 -4.33
CA ASP A 75 6.66 -0.31 -5.30
C ASP A 75 8.00 -0.89 -4.78
N ALA A 76 8.35 -0.59 -3.53
CA ALA A 76 9.51 -1.18 -2.87
C ALA A 76 9.42 -2.72 -2.80
N GLU A 77 8.23 -3.26 -2.54
CA GLU A 77 7.99 -4.71 -2.50
C GLU A 77 8.05 -5.35 -3.90
N MET A 78 7.51 -4.70 -4.93
CA MET A 78 7.62 -5.15 -6.33
C MET A 78 9.09 -5.24 -6.73
N THR A 79 9.86 -4.19 -6.41
CA THR A 79 11.31 -4.14 -6.60
C THR A 79 12.00 -5.31 -5.89
N ARG A 80 11.66 -5.56 -4.63
CA ARG A 80 12.23 -6.69 -3.86
C ARG A 80 11.93 -8.06 -4.50
N LEU A 81 10.74 -8.24 -5.07
CA LEU A 81 10.32 -9.49 -5.72
C LEU A 81 11.05 -9.72 -7.04
N THR A 82 11.21 -8.69 -7.87
CA THR A 82 11.94 -8.79 -9.15
C THR A 82 13.42 -9.10 -8.90
N TYR A 83 14.06 -8.50 -7.89
CA TYR A 83 15.43 -8.85 -7.49
C TYR A 83 15.58 -10.28 -6.93
N ARG A 84 14.53 -10.86 -6.33
CA ARG A 84 14.56 -12.27 -5.89
C ARG A 84 14.40 -13.24 -7.05
N GLY A 85 13.58 -12.90 -8.05
CA GLY A 85 13.39 -13.72 -9.25
C GLY A 85 14.60 -13.72 -10.19
N SER A 86 15.34 -12.61 -10.26
CA SER A 86 16.50 -12.46 -11.16
C SER A 86 17.84 -12.96 -10.59
N ARG A 87 17.88 -13.67 -9.45
CA ARG A 87 19.14 -14.28 -8.98
C ARG A 87 19.51 -15.43 -9.92
N PRO A 88 20.60 -15.33 -10.71
CA PRO A 88 21.12 -16.49 -11.42
C PRO A 88 21.59 -17.46 -10.34
N GLY A 89 21.20 -18.72 -10.44
CA GLY A 89 21.69 -19.77 -9.55
C GLY A 89 23.21 -19.83 -9.67
N GLY A 90 23.91 -19.25 -8.69
CA GLY A 90 25.34 -19.43 -8.52
C GLY A 90 25.58 -20.89 -8.20
N SER A 91 25.92 -21.67 -9.22
CA SER A 91 26.42 -23.02 -9.11
C SER A 91 27.69 -22.98 -8.25
N ALA A 92 27.59 -23.38 -6.99
CA ALA A 92 28.74 -23.82 -6.22
C ALA A 92 28.89 -25.31 -6.48
N ALA A 93 29.86 -25.65 -7.34
CA ALA A 93 30.40 -26.99 -7.54
C ALA A 93 31.89 -26.95 -7.17
#